data_AF-A0A968US60-F1
#
_entry.id   AF-A0A968US60-F1
#
_cell.length_a   1.000
_cell.length_b   1.000
_cell.length_c   1.000
_cell.angle_alpha   90.00
_cell.angle_beta   90.00
_cell.angle_gamma   90.00
#
_symmetry.space_group_name_H-M   'P 1'
#
loop_
_entity.id
_entity.type
_entity.pdbx_description
1 polymer ?
#
loop_
_entity_poly.entity_id
_entity_poly.type
_entity_poly.pdbx_seq_one_letter_code
_entity_poly.pdbx_strand_id
1 'polypeptide(L)'
;MTVLIEQKTEGKHEAIVLGLSECKAEGNSREEAISNISKIARDRLEKAEVISLEIKKNKPDNPWMKLAGKYKDDPQFEAMQADIEAYRRELDAEMEEYYRKLDAEEVAQ
;
A
#
# COMPACT_ATOMS: atom_id res chain seq x y z
N MET A 1 5.83 5.86 13.34
CA MET A 1 6.96 6.46 14.09
C MET A 1 7.95 5.35 14.43
N THR A 2 9.24 5.67 14.52
CA THR A 2 10.40 4.76 14.36
C THR A 2 11.21 4.58 15.66
N VAL A 3 11.83 3.41 15.80
CA VAL A 3 12.52 2.86 17.00
C VAL A 3 14.02 3.22 16.99
N LEU A 4 14.56 3.81 18.06
CA LEU A 4 16.01 3.91 18.38
C LEU A 4 16.55 2.51 18.74
N ILE A 5 17.81 2.14 18.52
CA ILE A 5 18.43 0.93 19.13
C ILE A 5 19.83 1.28 19.69
N GLU A 6 20.06 1.12 21.00
CA GLU A 6 21.27 1.47 21.75
C GLU A 6 21.96 0.24 22.35
N GLN A 7 23.22 -0.02 22.05
CA GLN A 7 23.94 -1.13 22.68
C GLN A 7 24.53 -0.71 24.04
N LYS A 8 24.08 -1.31 25.16
CA LYS A 8 24.52 -0.91 26.51
C LYS A 8 25.81 -1.60 26.98
N THR A 9 26.07 -2.84 26.58
CA THR A 9 27.33 -3.59 26.76
C THR A 9 27.42 -4.70 25.70
N GLU A 10 28.62 -5.23 25.42
CA GLU A 10 28.88 -6.18 24.31
C GLU A 10 27.81 -7.29 24.22
N GLY A 11 27.00 -7.24 23.17
CA GLY A 11 25.90 -8.18 22.88
C GLY A 11 24.49 -7.71 23.26
N LYS A 12 24.31 -6.64 24.05
CA LYS A 12 23.00 -6.14 24.50
C LYS A 12 22.59 -4.84 23.80
N HIS A 13 21.52 -4.90 23.00
CA HIS A 13 20.94 -3.76 22.28
C HIS A 13 19.56 -3.36 22.89
N GLU A 14 19.28 -2.07 23.03
CA GLU A 14 18.10 -1.45 23.64
C GLU A 14 17.34 -0.61 22.62
N ALA A 15 16.16 -1.07 22.22
CA ALA A 15 15.38 -0.46 21.15
C ALA A 15 14.21 0.43 21.67
N ILE A 16 14.10 1.73 21.33
CA ILE A 16 13.05 2.68 21.78
C ILE A 16 12.34 3.44 20.64
N VAL A 17 11.12 3.02 20.27
CA VAL A 17 10.15 3.80 19.45
C VAL A 17 9.21 4.50 20.42
N LEU A 18 8.94 5.76 20.15
CA LEU A 18 8.34 6.70 21.09
C LEU A 18 6.82 6.55 21.29
N GLY A 19 6.41 6.63 22.56
CA GLY A 19 5.06 7.01 22.99
C GLY A 19 4.78 6.84 24.49
N LEU A 20 5.28 5.79 25.12
CA LEU A 20 4.96 5.43 26.52
C LEU A 20 6.16 4.76 27.21
N SER A 21 7.31 5.44 27.30
CA SER A 21 8.54 4.94 27.93
C SER A 21 8.36 4.44 29.37
N GLU A 22 7.30 4.88 30.02
CA GLU A 22 6.87 4.59 31.38
C GLU A 22 5.87 3.43 31.46
N CYS A 23 5.32 2.97 30.32
CA CYS A 23 4.61 1.70 30.24
C CYS A 23 5.65 0.60 29.96
N LYS A 24 6.29 0.13 31.03
CA LYS A 24 7.24 -0.99 31.00
C LYS A 24 6.83 -2.01 32.05
N ALA A 25 6.91 -3.29 31.70
CA ALA A 25 6.65 -4.37 32.64
C ALA A 25 7.58 -5.55 32.37
N GLU A 26 7.99 -6.22 33.44
CA GLU A 26 8.76 -7.45 33.41
C GLU A 26 7.88 -8.62 33.86
N GLY A 27 8.24 -9.84 33.47
CA GLY A 27 7.58 -11.08 33.87
C GLY A 27 8.52 -12.26 33.67
N ASN A 28 8.32 -13.32 34.45
CA ASN A 28 9.14 -14.54 34.39
C ASN A 28 8.78 -15.42 33.18
N SER A 29 7.69 -15.08 32.49
CA SER A 29 7.30 -15.63 31.19
C SER A 29 6.81 -14.54 30.24
N ARG A 30 6.73 -14.86 28.95
CA ARG A 30 6.20 -13.97 27.92
C ARG A 30 4.76 -13.56 28.24
N GLU A 31 3.96 -14.50 28.69
CA GLU A 31 2.55 -14.32 29.04
C GLU A 31 2.40 -13.42 30.27
N GLU A 32 3.30 -13.56 31.25
CA GLU A 32 3.33 -12.72 32.45
C GLU A 32 3.73 -11.27 32.11
N ALA A 33 4.74 -11.07 31.26
CA ALA A 33 5.16 -9.73 30.81
C ALA A 33 4.04 -9.02 30.03
N ILE A 34 3.31 -9.75 29.17
CA ILE A 34 2.15 -9.23 28.42
C ILE A 34 0.98 -8.87 29.36
N SER A 35 0.72 -9.71 30.36
CA SER A 35 -0.32 -9.43 31.36
C SER A 35 0.01 -8.18 32.18
N ASN A 36 1.27 -8.03 32.60
CA ASN A 36 1.72 -6.91 33.42
C ASN A 36 1.70 -5.59 32.63
N ILE A 37 2.14 -5.57 31.37
CA ILE A 37 2.08 -4.36 30.54
C ILE A 37 0.64 -3.96 30.21
N SER A 38 -0.26 -4.94 30.05
CA SER A 38 -1.68 -4.68 29.79
C SER A 38 -2.39 -3.97 30.96
N LYS A 39 -1.98 -4.25 32.20
CA LYS A 39 -2.51 -3.55 33.38
C LYS A 39 -2.05 -2.11 33.41
N ILE A 40 -0.74 -1.88 33.26
CA ILE A 40 -0.14 -0.53 33.26
C ILE A 40 -0.71 0.34 32.13
N ALA A 41 -0.90 -0.25 30.94
CA ALA A 41 -1.53 0.44 29.82
C ALA A 41 -2.99 0.80 30.13
N ARG A 42 -3.76 -0.09 30.75
CA ARG A 42 -5.17 0.16 31.11
C ARG A 42 -5.32 1.28 32.13
N ASP A 43 -4.57 1.24 33.22
CA ASP A 43 -4.61 2.27 34.28
C ASP A 43 -4.28 3.67 33.74
N ARG A 44 -3.42 3.72 32.72
CA ARG A 44 -3.08 4.97 32.06
C ARG A 44 -4.17 5.45 31.10
N LEU A 45 -4.78 4.53 30.35
CA LEU A 45 -5.86 4.85 29.42
C LEU A 45 -7.15 5.29 30.14
N GLU A 46 -7.29 5.02 31.44
CA GLU A 46 -8.35 5.65 32.26
C GLU A 46 -8.23 7.18 32.33
N LYS A 47 -7.01 7.72 32.18
CA LYS A 47 -6.71 9.16 32.29
C LYS A 47 -6.20 9.79 31.00
N ALA A 48 -6.04 9.00 29.94
CA ALA A 48 -5.46 9.43 28.68
C ALA A 48 -6.10 8.72 27.49
N GLU A 49 -6.30 9.43 26.38
CA GLU A 49 -6.85 8.88 25.15
C GLU A 49 -5.75 8.72 24.10
N VAL A 50 -5.76 7.61 23.36
CA VAL A 50 -4.87 7.40 22.22
C VAL A 50 -5.57 7.89 20.97
N ILE A 51 -5.14 9.03 20.45
CA ILE A 51 -5.62 9.57 19.19
C ILE A 51 -4.60 9.32 18.07
N SER A 52 -5.10 8.96 16.89
CA SER A 52 -4.31 8.91 15.67
C SER A 52 -4.43 10.25 14.96
N LEU A 53 -3.33 11.02 14.92
CA LEU A 53 -3.29 12.30 14.22
C LEU A 53 -2.66 12.11 12.84
N GLU A 54 -3.44 12.37 11.79
CA GLU A 54 -2.94 12.38 10.42
C GLU A 54 -2.18 13.68 10.14
N ILE A 55 -0.85 13.63 10.20
CA ILE A 55 0.00 14.79 9.88
C ILE A 55 0.22 14.81 8.37
N LYS A 56 -0.50 15.70 7.68
CA LYS A 56 -0.30 15.94 6.24
C LYS A 56 1.08 16.56 6.02
N LYS A 57 2.02 15.78 5.46
CA LYS A 57 3.18 16.36 4.77
C LYS A 57 2.63 17.14 3.58
N ASN A 58 3.12 18.36 3.34
CA ASN A 58 3.03 18.98 2.02
C ASN A 58 3.75 18.05 1.03
N LYS A 59 3.01 17.07 0.50
CA LYS A 59 3.48 16.29 -0.64
C LYS A 59 3.53 17.25 -1.81
N PRO A 60 4.62 17.29 -2.59
CA PRO A 60 4.56 17.95 -3.89
C PRO A 60 3.35 17.40 -4.64
N ASP A 61 2.59 18.28 -5.28
CA ASP A 61 1.40 17.91 -6.05
C ASP A 61 1.70 16.66 -6.87
N ASN A 62 0.81 15.66 -6.79
CA ASN A 62 0.95 14.43 -7.54
C ASN A 62 1.21 14.80 -9.01
N PRO A 63 2.35 14.43 -9.62
CA PRO A 63 2.70 14.85 -10.97
C PRO A 63 1.62 14.49 -12.01
N TRP A 64 0.84 13.44 -11.73
CA TRP A 64 -0.28 12.98 -12.55
C TRP A 64 -1.49 13.94 -12.52
N MET A 65 -1.63 14.78 -11.49
CA MET A 65 -2.70 15.79 -11.43
C MET A 65 -2.58 16.82 -12.54
N LYS A 66 -1.36 17.10 -13.03
CA LYS A 66 -1.13 18.02 -14.15
C LYS A 66 -1.65 17.47 -15.49
N LEU A 67 -1.93 16.17 -15.56
CA LEU A 67 -2.35 15.48 -16.76
C LEU A 67 -3.86 15.16 -16.75
N ALA A 68 -4.53 15.37 -15.63
CA ALA A 68 -5.97 15.15 -15.52
C ALA A 68 -6.73 16.07 -16.48
N GLY A 69 -7.50 15.47 -17.40
CA GLY A 69 -8.28 16.22 -18.39
C GLY A 69 -7.46 16.84 -19.53
N LYS A 70 -6.19 16.46 -19.70
CA LYS A 70 -5.29 17.02 -20.74
C LYS A 70 -5.89 17.08 -22.15
N TYR A 71 -6.74 16.12 -22.50
CA TYR A 71 -7.34 15.98 -23.83
C TYR A 71 -8.84 16.30 -23.88
N LYS A 72 -9.41 16.85 -22.79
CA LYS A 72 -10.87 17.06 -22.67
C LYS A 72 -11.44 17.94 -23.79
N ASP A 73 -10.70 18.97 -24.15
CA ASP A 73 -11.11 19.97 -25.15
C ASP A 73 -10.32 19.83 -26.46
N ASP A 74 -9.63 18.70 -26.67
CA ASP A 74 -8.87 18.45 -27.89
C ASP A 74 -9.83 18.04 -29.03
N PRO A 75 -9.93 18.83 -30.11
CA PRO A 75 -10.85 18.54 -31.21
C PRO A 75 -10.51 17.26 -31.98
N GLN A 76 -9.30 16.73 -31.82
CA GLN A 76 -8.86 15.49 -32.47
C GLN A 76 -9.12 14.25 -31.61
N PHE A 77 -9.58 14.41 -30.35
CA PHE A 77 -9.74 13.31 -29.41
C PHE A 77 -10.68 12.22 -29.91
N GLU A 78 -11.83 12.61 -30.48
CA GLU A 78 -12.81 11.67 -31.03
C GLU A 78 -12.27 10.89 -32.24
N ALA A 79 -11.57 11.57 -33.15
CA ALA A 79 -10.95 10.93 -34.32
C ALA A 79 -9.87 9.91 -33.88
N MET A 80 -9.02 10.30 -32.93
CA MET A 80 -8.01 9.40 -32.35
C MET A 80 -8.66 8.16 -31.69
N GLN A 81 -9.76 8.33 -30.95
CA GLN A 81 -10.48 7.20 -30.36
C GLN A 81 -11.04 6.26 -31.42
N ALA A 82 -11.65 6.80 -32.48
CA ALA A 82 -12.17 6.01 -33.59
C ALA A 82 -11.06 5.19 -34.29
N ASP A 83 -9.89 5.79 -34.52
CA ASP A 83 -8.74 5.10 -35.12
C ASP A 83 -8.23 3.97 -34.20
N ILE A 84 -8.15 4.21 -32.90
CA ILE A 84 -7.76 3.19 -31.91
C ILE A 84 -8.78 2.04 -31.88
N GLU A 85 -10.08 2.34 -31.92
CA GLU A 85 -11.13 1.32 -31.95
C GLU A 85 -11.07 0.48 -33.23
N ALA A 86 -10.89 1.11 -34.39
CA ALA A 86 -10.75 0.40 -35.66
C ALA A 86 -9.55 -0.55 -35.62
N TYR A 87 -8.40 -0.05 -35.18
CA TYR A 87 -7.18 -0.85 -35.07
C TYR A 87 -7.34 -2.04 -34.11
N ARG A 88 -8.05 -1.86 -32.98
CA ARG A 88 -8.34 -2.96 -32.06
C ARG A 88 -9.22 -4.04 -32.69
N ARG A 89 -10.25 -3.64 -33.45
CA ARG A 89 -11.13 -4.61 -34.12
C ARG A 89 -10.39 -5.43 -35.18
N GLU A 90 -9.45 -4.83 -35.89
CA GLU A 90 -8.59 -5.56 -36.84
C GLU A 90 -7.74 -6.61 -36.12
N LEU A 91 -7.06 -6.23 -35.03
CA LEU A 91 -6.28 -7.16 -34.21
C LEU A 91 -7.13 -8.28 -33.60
N ASP A 92 -8.31 -7.95 -33.09
CA ASP A 92 -9.24 -8.94 -32.53
C ASP A 92 -9.68 -9.95 -33.61
N ALA A 93 -9.98 -9.48 -34.82
CA ALA A 93 -10.35 -10.35 -35.94
C ALA A 93 -9.19 -11.25 -36.41
N GLU A 94 -7.97 -10.72 -36.50
CA GLU A 94 -6.77 -11.50 -36.83
C GLU A 94 -6.54 -12.61 -35.80
N MET A 95 -6.69 -12.28 -34.52
CA MET A 95 -6.53 -13.22 -33.42
C MET A 95 -7.62 -14.30 -33.43
N GLU A 96 -8.88 -13.95 -33.69
CA GLU A 96 -9.98 -14.92 -33.85
C GLU A 96 -9.75 -15.86 -35.03
N GLU A 97 -9.27 -15.35 -36.16
CA GLU A 97 -8.96 -16.18 -37.33
C GLU A 97 -7.80 -17.15 -37.04
N TYR A 98 -6.77 -16.69 -36.31
CA TYR A 98 -5.67 -17.52 -35.86
C TYR A 98 -6.15 -18.69 -34.98
N TYR A 99 -6.97 -18.41 -33.96
CA TYR A 99 -7.51 -19.46 -33.10
C TYR A 99 -8.43 -20.44 -33.85
N ARG A 100 -9.26 -19.95 -34.77
CA ARG A 100 -10.12 -20.82 -35.59
C ARG A 100 -9.31 -21.81 -36.44
N LYS A 101 -8.16 -21.39 -36.97
CA LYS A 101 -7.26 -22.28 -37.74
C LYS A 101 -6.64 -23.33 -36.82
N LEU A 102 -6.20 -22.94 -35.64
CA LEU A 102 -5.62 -23.85 -34.65
C LEU A 102 -6.63 -24.94 -34.23
N ASP A 103 -7.87 -24.55 -33.91
CA ASP A 103 -8.94 -25.49 -33.55
C ASP A 103 -9.26 -26.46 -34.70
N ALA A 104 -9.25 -25.98 -35.94
CA ALA A 104 -9.50 -26.82 -37.11
C ALA A 104 -8.36 -27.83 -37.37
N GLU A 105 -7.11 -27.45 -37.09
CA GLU A 105 -5.95 -28.35 -37.17
C GLU A 105 -5.96 -29.41 -36.06
N GLU A 106 -6.38 -29.06 -34.84
CA GLU A 106 -6.53 -30.01 -33.73
C GLU A 106 -7.64 -31.03 -33.96
N VAL A 107 -8.76 -30.65 -34.58
CA VAL A 107 -9.88 -31.56 -34.90
C VAL A 107 -9.57 -32.50 -36.09
N ALA A 108 -8.60 -32.13 -36.94
CA ALA A 108 -8.21 -32.92 -38.12
C ALA A 108 -7.15 -34.01 -37.84
N GLN A 109 -6.61 -34.08 -36.61
CA GLN A 109 -5.72 -35.14 -36.12
C GLN A 109 -6.47 -36.27 -35.42
#